data_AF-A0A533YF19-F1
#
_entry.id   AF-A0A533YF19-F1
#
_cell.length_a   1.000
_cell.length_b   1.000
_cell.length_c   1.000
_cell.angle_alpha   90.00
_cell.angle_beta   90.00
_cell.angle_gamma   90.00
#
_symmetry.space_group_name_H-M   'P 1'
#
loop_
_entity.id
_entity.type
_entity.pdbx_description
1 polymer ?
#
loop_
_entity_poly.entity_id
_entity_poly.type
_entity_poly.pdbx_seq_one_letter_code
_entity_poly.pdbx_strand_id
1 'polypeptide(L)'
;MAGGRVVRQPSGHLVFYGGHGRRVLATDPDGHPLHECEWETDATGRARLMRARVRLDWGQWVGLKPEGLVNHTALDLSKKPGWERLRADDLRQMAAQAMQVPLEEMQFFYGDDDLIVDTRGQATIRHKRDALYVLEGGTFQRARFMSCLGAMRWARIDFLPVVELFQSLLPGTGNAMFELIRGLYDDQNEGQPHPIPLRYRGIPTYPSEAAYRLFSGFFVPQATRGGDPFPIFMDLRCSHEVTWLPVSDPPRRHFDPAHHLCVTIKGGIVQKVTVADDPTGVPFVNVGRNEFAPCERSVEVRGALLLKDCEKRTEIPVDPSWGISSSGERDSSPDRLRTYPLSWRALFGGPLPQVTASQAFSAVLLYPDDGTEIEEAPSQPFVADHLQDVVEQQPGLASHLARAGRVMIHNFDAAVTTCIPLNSPREYTILYHRPDFAQKQAQILWNRFAQANRLDWAKRVT
;
A
#
# COMPACT_ATOMS: atom_id res chain seq x y z
N MET A 1 -22.88 2.43 -27.26
CA MET A 1 -22.41 3.54 -26.41
C MET A 1 -22.57 4.84 -27.18
N ALA A 2 -23.63 5.60 -26.92
CA ALA A 2 -23.75 6.99 -27.39
C ALA A 2 -23.54 7.90 -26.17
N GLY A 3 -22.66 8.90 -26.27
CA GLY A 3 -22.49 9.94 -25.24
C GLY A 3 -21.22 9.90 -24.37
N GLY A 4 -20.24 9.02 -24.64
CA GLY A 4 -18.94 9.06 -23.95
C GLY A 4 -17.98 10.12 -24.53
N ARG A 5 -16.95 10.50 -23.77
CA ARG A 5 -15.85 11.38 -24.24
C ARG A 5 -14.48 10.77 -23.93
N VAL A 6 -13.47 11.16 -24.70
CA VAL A 6 -12.07 10.82 -24.46
C VAL A 6 -11.28 12.11 -24.31
N VAL A 7 -10.41 12.18 -23.30
CA VAL A 7 -9.51 13.30 -23.06
C VAL A 7 -8.09 12.79 -23.11
N ARG A 8 -7.25 13.45 -23.92
CA ARG A 8 -5.81 13.27 -23.91
C ARG A 8 -5.20 14.27 -22.93
N GLN A 9 -4.49 13.77 -21.92
CA GLN A 9 -3.76 14.60 -20.97
C GLN A 9 -2.49 15.16 -21.60
N PRO A 10 -1.89 16.24 -21.05
CA PRO A 10 -0.63 16.79 -21.53
C PRO A 10 0.52 15.76 -21.61
N SER A 11 0.49 14.73 -20.77
CA SER A 11 1.47 13.63 -20.78
C SER A 11 1.24 12.59 -21.89
N GLY A 12 0.20 12.74 -22.70
CA GLY A 12 -0.20 11.78 -23.72
C GLY A 12 -1.17 10.69 -23.25
N HIS A 13 -1.27 10.46 -21.93
CA HIS A 13 -2.21 9.54 -21.29
C HIS A 13 -3.66 9.84 -21.70
N LEU A 14 -4.49 8.80 -21.77
CA LEU A 14 -5.88 8.91 -22.20
C LEU A 14 -6.83 8.59 -21.05
N VAL A 15 -7.88 9.40 -20.92
CA VAL A 15 -8.97 9.17 -19.97
C VAL A 15 -10.29 9.08 -20.72
N PHE A 16 -11.00 7.98 -20.49
CA PHE A 16 -12.28 7.68 -21.12
C PHE A 16 -13.39 7.88 -20.09
N TYR A 17 -14.42 8.63 -20.48
CA TYR A 17 -15.59 8.92 -19.66
C TYR A 17 -16.83 8.30 -20.29
N GLY A 18 -17.64 7.62 -19.48
CA GLY A 18 -18.94 7.07 -19.90
C GLY A 18 -20.02 8.16 -19.98
N GLY A 19 -21.22 7.81 -20.47
CA GLY A 19 -22.33 8.76 -20.69
C GLY A 19 -22.81 9.50 -19.43
N HIS A 20 -22.56 8.93 -18.26
CA HIS A 20 -22.78 9.54 -16.93
C HIS A 20 -21.72 10.60 -16.54
N GLY A 21 -20.77 10.93 -17.42
CA GLY A 21 -19.69 11.88 -17.16
C GLY A 21 -18.58 11.40 -16.23
N ARG A 22 -18.67 10.19 -15.67
CA ARG A 22 -17.61 9.57 -14.84
C ARG A 22 -16.58 8.81 -15.69
N ARG A 23 -15.34 8.81 -15.20
CA ARG A 23 -14.22 8.04 -15.76
C ARG A 23 -14.50 6.55 -15.69
N VAL A 24 -14.30 5.84 -16.79
CA VAL A 24 -14.46 4.38 -16.91
C VAL A 24 -13.15 3.65 -17.21
N LEU A 25 -12.18 4.34 -17.81
CA LEU A 25 -10.86 3.78 -18.15
C LEU A 25 -9.82 4.90 -18.18
N ALA A 26 -8.62 4.61 -17.71
CA ALA A 26 -7.42 5.40 -17.98
C ALA A 26 -6.33 4.51 -18.57
N THR A 27 -5.56 5.04 -19.51
CA THR A 27 -4.45 4.32 -20.16
C THR A 27 -3.19 5.16 -20.21
N ASP A 28 -2.05 4.49 -20.39
CA ASP A 28 -0.83 5.15 -20.87
C ASP A 28 -1.00 5.65 -22.33
N PRO A 29 -0.03 6.39 -22.88
CA PRO A 29 -0.11 6.94 -24.24
C PRO A 29 -0.33 5.90 -25.35
N ASP A 30 0.13 4.66 -25.14
CA ASP A 30 0.04 3.55 -26.10
C ASP A 30 -1.25 2.73 -25.93
N GLY A 31 -2.10 3.10 -24.97
CA GLY A 31 -3.39 2.47 -24.76
C GLY A 31 -3.36 1.30 -23.77
N HIS A 32 -2.27 1.09 -23.03
CA HIS A 32 -2.24 0.07 -22.00
C HIS A 32 -3.09 0.51 -20.79
N PRO A 33 -4.05 -0.32 -20.33
CA PRO A 33 -4.91 0.03 -19.21
C PRO A 33 -4.14 0.23 -17.91
N LEU A 34 -4.43 1.35 -17.24
CA LEU A 34 -3.95 1.70 -15.90
C LEU A 34 -4.98 1.31 -14.84
N HIS A 35 -6.23 1.74 -15.05
CA HIS A 35 -7.37 1.39 -14.21
C HIS A 35 -8.69 1.49 -14.96
N GLU A 36 -9.68 0.76 -14.46
CA GLU A 36 -11.04 0.72 -15.00
C GLU A 36 -12.06 0.85 -13.87
N CYS A 37 -13.16 1.54 -14.15
CA CYS A 37 -14.22 1.82 -13.19
C CYS A 37 -15.58 1.44 -13.78
N GLU A 38 -16.36 0.69 -13.01
CA GLU A 38 -17.77 0.41 -13.30
C GLU A 38 -18.66 1.24 -12.38
N TRP A 39 -19.52 2.04 -13.01
CA TRP A 39 -20.46 2.91 -12.31
C TRP A 39 -21.90 2.47 -12.60
N GLU A 40 -22.75 2.65 -11.61
CA GLU A 40 -24.19 2.53 -11.71
C GLU A 40 -24.83 3.88 -11.41
N THR A 41 -25.96 4.17 -12.03
CA THR A 41 -26.77 5.34 -11.67
C THR A 41 -27.87 4.89 -10.72
N ASP A 42 -27.91 5.45 -9.53
CA ASP A 42 -28.97 5.14 -8.55
C ASP A 42 -30.33 5.74 -8.97
N ALA A 43 -31.38 5.40 -8.22
CA ALA A 43 -32.73 5.90 -8.47
C ALA A 43 -32.86 7.43 -8.39
N THR A 44 -31.89 8.13 -7.80
CA THR A 44 -31.84 9.59 -7.70
C THR A 44 -31.02 10.23 -8.83
N GLY A 45 -30.52 9.43 -9.77
CA GLY A 45 -29.69 9.90 -10.88
C GLY A 45 -28.22 10.10 -10.52
N ARG A 46 -27.78 9.72 -9.31
CA ARG A 46 -26.40 9.88 -8.88
C ARG A 46 -25.56 8.67 -9.28
N ALA A 47 -24.37 8.93 -9.81
CA ALA A 47 -23.43 7.86 -10.15
C ALA A 47 -22.77 7.31 -8.87
N ARG A 48 -22.82 5.99 -8.71
CA ARG A 48 -22.19 5.21 -7.63
C ARG A 48 -21.16 4.27 -8.23
N LEU A 49 -19.95 4.23 -7.67
CA LEU A 49 -18.94 3.27 -8.09
C LEU A 49 -19.33 1.89 -7.58
N MET A 50 -19.45 0.91 -8.48
CA MET A 50 -19.80 -0.47 -8.15
C MET A 50 -18.56 -1.30 -7.89
N ARG A 51 -17.55 -1.11 -8.73
CA ARG A 51 -16.23 -1.73 -8.61
C ARG A 51 -15.24 -0.99 -9.48
N ALA A 52 -13.97 -1.10 -9.13
CA ALA A 52 -12.87 -0.70 -10.00
C ALA A 52 -11.82 -1.79 -10.03
N ARG A 53 -10.94 -1.76 -11.03
CA ARG A 53 -9.72 -2.56 -11.01
C ARG A 53 -8.54 -1.70 -11.45
N VAL A 54 -7.40 -1.90 -10.82
CA VAL A 54 -6.15 -1.22 -11.14
C VAL A 54 -5.12 -2.25 -11.59
N ARG A 55 -4.38 -1.94 -12.65
CA ARG A 55 -3.30 -2.79 -13.16
C ARG A 55 -2.02 -2.42 -12.42
N LEU A 56 -1.27 -3.40 -11.94
CA LEU A 56 0.02 -3.22 -11.29
C LEU A 56 1.15 -3.18 -12.34
N ASP A 57 2.31 -2.70 -11.91
CA ASP A 57 3.48 -2.47 -12.78
C ASP A 57 4.02 -3.75 -13.43
N TRP A 58 3.76 -4.89 -12.81
CA TRP A 58 4.12 -6.24 -13.30
C TRP A 58 2.93 -6.97 -13.95
N GLY A 59 1.82 -6.26 -14.24
CA GLY A 59 0.71 -6.74 -15.05
C GLY A 59 -0.47 -7.34 -14.30
N GLN A 60 -0.33 -7.70 -13.01
CA GLN A 60 -1.42 -8.21 -12.18
C GLN A 60 -2.52 -7.16 -11.96
N TRP A 61 -3.76 -7.61 -11.83
CA TRP A 61 -4.90 -6.75 -11.52
C TRP A 61 -5.30 -6.87 -10.05
N VAL A 62 -5.57 -5.72 -9.44
CA VAL A 62 -6.19 -5.61 -8.11
C VAL A 62 -7.58 -5.01 -8.28
N GLY A 63 -8.58 -5.64 -7.68
CA GLY A 63 -9.96 -5.20 -7.68
C GLY A 63 -10.29 -4.42 -6.42
N LEU A 64 -11.17 -3.44 -6.56
CA LEU A 64 -11.77 -2.65 -5.50
C LEU A 64 -13.28 -2.88 -5.53
N LYS A 65 -13.88 -3.22 -4.38
CA LYS A 65 -15.32 -3.15 -4.16
C LYS A 65 -15.62 -2.12 -3.07
N PRO A 66 -16.27 -1.00 -3.39
CA PRO A 66 -16.79 -0.07 -2.40
C PRO A 66 -17.73 -0.79 -1.43
N GLU A 67 -17.58 -0.53 -0.13
CA GLU A 67 -18.34 -1.21 0.94
C GLU A 67 -18.30 -2.76 0.83
N GLY A 68 -17.23 -3.30 0.24
CA GLY A 68 -17.07 -4.73 0.02
C GLY A 68 -16.83 -5.56 1.29
N LEU A 69 -16.59 -4.90 2.42
CA LEU A 69 -16.53 -5.51 3.75
C LEU A 69 -17.39 -4.70 4.72
N VAL A 70 -18.40 -5.34 5.30
CA VAL A 70 -19.30 -4.73 6.29
C VAL A 70 -19.28 -5.59 7.56
N ASN A 71 -18.63 -5.08 8.60
CA ASN A 71 -18.58 -5.75 9.88
C ASN A 71 -19.76 -5.31 10.75
N HIS A 72 -20.41 -6.27 11.40
CA HIS A 72 -21.53 -6.04 12.31
C HIS A 72 -21.12 -6.35 13.73
N THR A 73 -21.21 -5.35 14.61
CA THR A 73 -20.99 -5.52 16.05
C THR A 73 -22.30 -5.26 16.78
N ALA A 74 -22.71 -6.18 17.65
CA ALA A 74 -23.88 -6.03 18.49
C ALA A 74 -23.48 -5.78 19.95
N LEU A 75 -24.12 -4.81 20.60
CA LEU A 75 -23.93 -4.47 22.00
C LEU A 75 -25.29 -4.48 22.72
N ASP A 76 -25.38 -5.16 23.85
CA ASP A 76 -26.57 -5.13 24.70
C ASP A 76 -26.53 -3.92 25.64
N LEU A 77 -27.42 -2.95 25.38
CA LEU A 77 -27.60 -1.73 26.18
C LEU A 77 -28.80 -1.82 27.13
N SER A 78 -29.55 -2.92 27.16
CA SER A 78 -30.79 -3.06 27.95
C SER A 78 -30.59 -2.83 29.46
N LYS A 79 -29.36 -3.01 29.96
CA LYS A 79 -28.98 -2.80 31.36
C LYS A 79 -28.50 -1.37 31.66
N LYS A 80 -28.32 -0.52 30.65
CA LYS A 80 -27.87 0.86 30.81
C LYS A 80 -29.06 1.76 31.16
N PRO A 81 -29.05 2.51 32.27
CA PRO A 81 -30.14 3.42 32.59
C PRO A 81 -30.44 4.41 31.46
N GLY A 82 -31.71 4.51 31.05
CA GLY A 82 -32.16 5.43 30.00
C GLY A 82 -31.78 5.03 28.58
N TRP A 83 -31.44 3.75 28.34
CA TRP A 83 -31.07 3.26 27.01
C TRP A 83 -32.17 3.49 25.96
N GLU A 84 -33.45 3.53 26.37
CA GLU A 84 -34.59 3.74 25.48
C GLU A 84 -34.57 5.12 24.80
N ARG A 85 -33.76 6.05 25.32
CA ARG A 85 -33.62 7.42 24.79
C ARG A 85 -32.37 7.60 23.93
N LEU A 86 -31.51 6.58 23.86
CA LEU A 86 -30.25 6.67 23.11
C LEU A 86 -30.52 6.74 21.61
N ARG A 87 -29.79 7.65 20.95
CA ARG A 87 -29.79 7.87 19.51
C ARG A 87 -28.42 7.51 18.93
N ALA A 88 -28.34 7.51 17.60
CA ALA A 88 -27.09 7.28 16.89
C ALA A 88 -25.96 8.22 17.37
N ASP A 89 -26.24 9.51 17.57
CA ASP A 89 -25.24 10.46 18.06
C ASP A 89 -24.74 10.16 19.48
N ASP A 90 -25.59 9.62 20.37
CA ASP A 90 -25.14 9.18 21.69
C ASP A 90 -24.14 8.01 21.55
N LEU A 91 -24.40 7.07 20.64
CA LEU A 91 -23.48 5.97 20.34
C LEU A 91 -22.17 6.48 19.71
N ARG A 92 -22.24 7.46 18.79
CA ARG A 92 -21.04 8.10 18.23
C ARG A 92 -20.22 8.80 19.30
N GLN A 93 -20.88 9.48 20.24
CA GLN A 93 -20.19 10.16 21.34
C GLN A 93 -19.51 9.15 22.28
N MET A 94 -20.17 8.04 22.58
CA MET A 94 -19.56 6.95 23.35
C MET A 94 -18.35 6.34 22.61
N ALA A 95 -18.48 6.09 21.30
CA ALA A 95 -17.38 5.57 20.48
C ALA A 95 -16.20 6.56 20.39
N ALA A 96 -16.49 7.86 20.18
CA ALA A 96 -15.51 8.94 20.16
C ALA A 96 -14.72 9.01 21.47
N GLN A 97 -15.40 8.92 22.61
CA GLN A 97 -14.77 8.89 23.93
C GLN A 97 -13.91 7.64 24.13
N ALA A 98 -14.43 6.46 23.77
CA ALA A 98 -13.72 5.19 23.92
C ALA A 98 -12.45 5.13 23.05
N MET A 99 -12.51 5.64 21.83
CA MET A 99 -11.38 5.64 20.89
C MET A 99 -10.49 6.89 21.00
N GLN A 100 -10.86 7.85 21.85
CA GLN A 100 -10.16 9.13 22.02
C GLN A 100 -9.99 9.92 20.71
N VAL A 101 -11.02 9.91 19.86
CA VAL A 101 -11.07 10.68 18.61
C VAL A 101 -12.18 11.74 18.67
N PRO A 102 -12.09 12.83 17.90
CA PRO A 102 -13.16 13.81 17.82
C PRO A 102 -14.50 13.20 17.36
N LEU A 103 -15.62 13.70 17.90
CA LEU A 103 -16.96 13.26 17.49
C LEU A 103 -17.19 13.41 15.97
N GLU A 104 -16.63 14.46 15.38
CA GLU A 104 -16.71 14.73 13.94
C GLU A 104 -16.11 13.58 13.11
N GLU A 105 -15.05 12.91 13.58
CA GLU A 105 -14.49 11.74 12.90
C GLU A 105 -15.47 10.55 12.96
N MET A 106 -16.13 10.33 14.09
CA MET A 106 -17.15 9.28 14.21
C MET A 106 -18.36 9.55 13.32
N GLN A 107 -18.82 10.80 13.27
CA GLN A 107 -19.91 11.22 12.38
C GLN A 107 -19.54 11.11 10.90
N PHE A 108 -18.26 11.25 10.57
CA PHE A 108 -17.77 11.11 9.20
C PHE A 108 -17.91 9.67 8.68
N PHE A 109 -17.57 8.67 9.49
CA PHE A 109 -17.55 7.26 9.08
C PHE A 109 -18.82 6.47 9.40
N TYR A 110 -19.61 6.90 10.39
CA TYR A 110 -20.82 6.20 10.81
C TYR A 110 -22.06 7.06 10.59
N GLY A 111 -22.81 6.78 9.52
CA GLY A 111 -24.12 7.38 9.25
C GLY A 111 -25.20 6.88 10.21
N ASP A 112 -26.42 7.39 10.09
CA ASP A 112 -27.52 7.00 11.00
C ASP A 112 -27.91 5.53 10.81
N ASP A 113 -27.84 5.03 9.57
CA ASP A 113 -28.10 3.63 9.23
C ASP A 113 -27.00 2.66 9.69
N ASP A 114 -25.88 3.19 10.17
CA ASP A 114 -24.74 2.43 10.67
C ASP A 114 -24.78 2.22 12.18
N LEU A 115 -25.68 2.91 12.90
CA LEU A 115 -25.80 2.88 14.36
C LEU A 115 -27.26 2.79 14.78
N ILE A 116 -27.78 1.57 14.90
CA ILE A 116 -29.20 1.31 15.14
C ILE A 116 -29.38 0.71 16.54
N VAL A 117 -30.20 1.33 17.39
CA VAL A 117 -30.67 0.75 18.65
C VAL A 117 -32.07 0.20 18.44
N ASP A 118 -32.27 -1.10 18.65
CA ASP A 118 -33.57 -1.71 18.51
C ASP A 118 -34.45 -1.55 19.77
N THR A 119 -35.71 -1.98 19.67
CA THR A 119 -36.69 -1.91 20.78
C THR A 119 -36.37 -2.81 21.97
N ARG A 120 -35.34 -3.67 21.88
CA ARG A 120 -34.88 -4.56 22.95
C ARG A 120 -33.60 -4.04 23.62
N GLY A 121 -33.08 -2.90 23.16
CA GLY A 121 -31.84 -2.32 23.65
C GLY A 121 -30.60 -2.94 23.01
N GLN A 122 -30.73 -3.65 21.89
CA GLN A 122 -29.59 -4.13 21.13
C GLN A 122 -29.13 -3.02 20.17
N ALA A 123 -27.92 -2.51 20.39
CA ALA A 123 -27.25 -1.62 19.47
C ALA A 123 -26.50 -2.44 18.41
N THR A 124 -26.78 -2.19 17.14
CA THR A 124 -26.03 -2.73 16.00
C THR A 124 -25.18 -1.62 15.39
N ILE A 125 -23.88 -1.88 15.32
CA ILE A 125 -22.88 -1.01 14.69
C ILE A 125 -22.45 -1.67 13.38
N ARG A 126 -22.57 -0.94 12.27
CA ARG A 126 -22.10 -1.36 10.95
C ARG A 126 -20.85 -0.58 10.60
N HIS A 127 -19.74 -1.27 10.42
CA HIS A 127 -18.49 -0.67 9.97
C HIS A 127 -18.26 -1.07 8.52
N LYS A 128 -18.43 -0.10 7.61
CA LYS A 128 -18.23 -0.27 6.17
C LYS A 128 -16.79 0.02 5.78
N ARG A 129 -16.24 -0.80 4.90
CA ARG A 129 -14.90 -0.64 4.33
C ARG A 129 -14.88 -1.04 2.87
N ASP A 130 -14.01 -0.38 2.11
CA ASP A 130 -13.78 -0.79 0.73
C ASP A 130 -12.76 -1.92 0.71
N ALA A 131 -13.11 -3.02 0.04
CA ALA A 131 -12.31 -4.22 0.02
C ALA A 131 -11.45 -4.28 -1.25
N LEU A 132 -10.18 -4.65 -1.07
CA LEU A 132 -9.20 -4.87 -2.13
C LEU A 132 -9.00 -6.37 -2.34
N TYR A 133 -8.95 -6.78 -3.60
CA TYR A 133 -8.87 -8.17 -4.00
C TYR A 133 -7.74 -8.39 -5.01
N VAL A 134 -7.03 -9.50 -4.90
CA VAL A 134 -6.25 -10.03 -6.02
C VAL A 134 -7.23 -10.63 -7.03
N LEU A 135 -7.15 -10.22 -8.29
CA LEU A 135 -8.01 -10.74 -9.36
C LEU A 135 -7.25 -11.80 -10.17
N GLU A 136 -7.44 -13.07 -9.86
CA GLU A 136 -6.85 -14.15 -10.65
C GLU A 136 -7.49 -14.17 -12.05
N GLY A 137 -6.67 -14.07 -13.10
CA GLY A 137 -7.16 -13.91 -14.47
C GLY A 137 -7.74 -12.51 -14.78
N GLY A 138 -7.54 -11.54 -13.88
CA GLY A 138 -7.87 -10.14 -14.13
C GLY A 138 -9.33 -9.75 -13.90
N THR A 139 -10.20 -10.66 -13.43
CA THR A 139 -11.63 -10.39 -13.22
C THR A 139 -12.08 -10.71 -11.81
N PHE A 140 -13.26 -10.22 -11.44
CA PHE A 140 -13.87 -10.50 -10.13
C PHE A 140 -14.45 -11.93 -9.97
N GLN A 141 -14.34 -12.79 -10.98
CA GLN A 141 -14.83 -14.17 -10.90
C GLN A 141 -14.00 -15.02 -9.93
N ARG A 142 -12.70 -14.74 -9.84
CA ARG A 142 -11.75 -15.41 -8.94
C ARG A 142 -11.00 -14.36 -8.11
N ALA A 143 -11.78 -13.63 -7.32
CA ALA A 143 -11.25 -12.61 -6.42
C ALA A 143 -10.83 -13.25 -5.09
N ARG A 144 -9.63 -12.94 -4.61
CA ARG A 144 -9.17 -13.30 -3.27
C ARG A 144 -8.95 -12.05 -2.45
N PHE A 145 -9.54 -12.00 -1.26
CA PHE A 145 -9.41 -10.84 -0.40
C PHE A 145 -7.95 -10.64 0.04
N MET A 146 -7.53 -9.38 0.00
CA MET A 146 -6.15 -8.97 0.24
C MET A 146 -6.08 -8.00 1.41
N SER A 147 -6.84 -6.93 1.35
CA SER A 147 -6.74 -5.78 2.25
C SER A 147 -8.02 -4.96 2.19
N CYS A 148 -8.18 -3.99 3.08
CA CYS A 148 -9.28 -3.03 3.02
C CYS A 148 -8.80 -1.62 3.36
N LEU A 149 -9.61 -0.64 2.98
CA LEU A 149 -9.42 0.77 3.30
C LEU A 149 -10.73 1.37 3.81
N GLY A 150 -10.65 2.47 4.57
CA GLY A 150 -11.84 3.15 5.09
C GLY A 150 -12.80 3.52 3.96
N ALA A 151 -14.12 3.28 4.12
CA ALA A 151 -15.09 3.43 3.04
C ALA A 151 -15.05 4.84 2.41
N MET A 152 -14.60 4.90 1.15
CA MET A 152 -14.41 6.14 0.43
C MET A 152 -15.72 6.60 -0.21
N ARG A 153 -15.93 7.92 -0.25
CA ARG A 153 -16.97 8.52 -1.07
C ARG A 153 -16.49 8.63 -2.52
N TRP A 154 -16.48 7.52 -3.26
CA TRP A 154 -15.90 7.48 -4.61
C TRP A 154 -16.45 8.50 -5.62
N ALA A 155 -17.71 8.91 -5.46
CA ALA A 155 -18.32 9.96 -6.29
C ALA A 155 -17.82 11.39 -5.98
N ARG A 156 -17.17 11.57 -4.82
CA ARG A 156 -16.59 12.81 -4.29
C ARG A 156 -15.46 12.49 -3.29
N ILE A 157 -14.24 12.34 -3.78
CA ILE A 157 -13.05 12.11 -2.97
C ILE A 157 -12.81 13.30 -2.06
N ASP A 158 -12.82 13.08 -0.76
CA ASP A 158 -12.68 14.14 0.25
C ASP A 158 -11.79 13.78 1.45
N PHE A 159 -11.13 12.62 1.41
CA PHE A 159 -10.08 12.25 2.36
C PHE A 159 -9.08 11.27 1.75
N LEU A 160 -7.95 11.09 2.44
CA LEU A 160 -6.97 10.04 2.20
C LEU A 160 -7.21 8.90 3.19
N PRO A 161 -7.43 7.66 2.73
CA PRO A 161 -7.83 6.58 3.61
C PRO A 161 -6.63 5.93 4.32
N VAL A 162 -6.91 5.36 5.50
CA VAL A 162 -6.07 4.32 6.12
C VAL A 162 -6.23 3.02 5.31
N VAL A 163 -5.12 2.31 5.10
CA VAL A 163 -5.12 0.95 4.57
C VAL A 163 -4.82 -0.02 5.71
N GLU A 164 -5.63 -1.06 5.82
CA GLU A 164 -5.47 -2.11 6.83
C GLU A 164 -4.96 -3.40 6.20
N LEU A 165 -4.30 -4.25 7.00
CA LEU A 165 -3.57 -5.43 6.50
C LEU A 165 -2.53 -5.04 5.41
N PHE A 166 -1.77 -3.97 5.65
CA PHE A 166 -0.84 -3.40 4.67
C PHE A 166 0.18 -4.43 4.13
N GLN A 167 0.63 -5.38 4.96
CA GLN A 167 1.58 -6.42 4.57
C GLN A 167 1.04 -7.39 3.51
N SER A 168 -0.29 -7.42 3.32
CA SER A 168 -0.98 -8.20 2.30
C SER A 168 -0.98 -7.55 0.92
N LEU A 169 -0.67 -6.26 0.82
CA LEU A 169 -0.71 -5.57 -0.46
C LEU A 169 0.33 -6.13 -1.42
N LEU A 170 -0.12 -6.51 -2.61
CA LEU A 170 0.78 -6.81 -3.72
C LEU A 170 1.68 -5.59 -4.02
N PRO A 171 2.98 -5.80 -4.33
CA PRO A 171 3.88 -4.72 -4.71
C PRO A 171 3.31 -3.87 -5.84
N GLY A 172 3.28 -2.55 -5.64
CA GLY A 172 2.71 -1.59 -6.60
C GLY A 172 1.27 -1.17 -6.31
N THR A 173 0.51 -1.92 -5.47
CA THR A 173 -0.92 -1.63 -5.21
C THR A 173 -1.16 -0.20 -4.70
N GLY A 174 -0.33 0.27 -3.75
CA GLY A 174 -0.48 1.63 -3.22
C GLY A 174 -0.37 2.71 -4.30
N ASN A 175 0.61 2.61 -5.20
CA ASN A 175 0.77 3.57 -6.30
C ASN A 175 -0.40 3.50 -7.29
N ALA A 176 -0.81 2.29 -7.70
CA ALA A 176 -1.89 2.11 -8.67
C ALA A 176 -3.25 2.57 -8.11
N MET A 177 -3.52 2.32 -6.82
CA MET A 177 -4.72 2.81 -6.15
C MET A 177 -4.71 4.34 -5.98
N PHE A 178 -3.56 4.93 -5.65
CA PHE A 178 -3.45 6.39 -5.57
C PHE A 178 -3.50 7.07 -6.93
N GLU A 179 -3.07 6.41 -8.00
CA GLU A 179 -3.28 6.86 -9.39
C GLU A 179 -4.78 6.92 -9.72
N LEU A 180 -5.58 5.93 -9.28
CA LEU A 180 -7.04 5.96 -9.37
C LEU A 180 -7.66 7.08 -8.51
N ILE A 181 -7.33 7.14 -7.22
CA ILE A 181 -7.87 8.15 -6.28
C ILE A 181 -7.56 9.56 -6.79
N ARG A 182 -6.31 9.80 -7.20
CA ARG A 182 -5.88 11.10 -7.72
C ARG A 182 -6.61 11.44 -9.01
N GLY A 183 -6.75 10.48 -9.92
CA GLY A 183 -7.48 10.66 -11.16
C GLY A 183 -8.94 11.05 -10.94
N LEU A 184 -9.65 10.34 -10.06
CA LEU A 184 -11.04 10.66 -9.72
C LEU A 184 -11.15 12.00 -9.02
N TYR A 185 -10.22 12.34 -8.13
CA TYR A 185 -10.16 13.64 -7.47
C TYR A 185 -10.00 14.78 -8.48
N ASP A 186 -9.10 14.65 -9.45
CA ASP A 186 -8.88 15.67 -10.49
C ASP A 186 -10.14 15.85 -11.34
N ASP A 187 -10.80 14.75 -11.74
CA ASP A 187 -12.06 14.80 -12.50
C ASP A 187 -13.17 15.56 -11.73
N GLN A 188 -13.18 15.44 -10.40
CA GLN A 188 -14.19 16.06 -9.53
C GLN A 188 -13.88 17.52 -9.17
N ASN A 189 -12.63 17.95 -9.37
CA ASN A 189 -12.19 19.33 -9.14
C ASN A 189 -11.90 20.09 -10.44
N GLU A 190 -12.21 19.50 -11.61
CA GLU A 190 -12.04 20.15 -12.92
C GLU A 190 -12.77 21.51 -12.94
N GLY A 191 -12.04 22.58 -13.24
CA GLY A 191 -12.57 23.95 -13.30
C GLY A 191 -12.73 24.67 -11.94
N GLN A 192 -12.41 24.03 -10.81
CA GLN A 192 -12.40 24.69 -9.50
C GLN A 192 -11.16 25.60 -9.36
N PRO A 193 -11.30 26.87 -8.93
CA PRO A 193 -10.15 27.76 -8.73
C PRO A 193 -9.26 27.32 -7.57
N HIS A 194 -9.85 26.66 -6.57
CA HIS A 194 -9.16 26.12 -5.41
C HIS A 194 -9.57 24.66 -5.20
N PRO A 195 -8.67 23.69 -5.43
CA PRO A 195 -8.99 22.28 -5.24
C PRO A 195 -9.22 21.98 -3.76
N ILE A 196 -10.14 21.05 -3.47
CA ILE A 196 -10.56 20.73 -2.09
C ILE A 196 -9.39 20.07 -1.33
N PRO A 197 -8.87 20.66 -0.24
CA PRO A 197 -7.80 20.02 0.53
C PRO A 197 -8.28 18.69 1.13
N LEU A 198 -7.51 17.64 0.96
CA LEU A 198 -7.78 16.34 1.58
C LEU A 198 -7.16 16.28 2.99
N ARG A 199 -7.72 15.43 3.85
CA ARG A 199 -7.14 15.09 5.16
C ARG A 199 -6.96 13.58 5.26
N TYR A 200 -5.96 13.15 6.02
CA TYR A 200 -5.81 11.74 6.37
C TYR A 200 -6.83 11.37 7.44
N ARG A 201 -7.69 10.39 7.17
CA ARG A 201 -8.79 9.99 8.06
C ARG A 201 -8.92 8.47 8.13
N GLY A 202 -9.25 7.99 9.32
CA GLY A 202 -9.61 6.59 9.60
C GLY A 202 -9.88 6.37 11.08
N ILE A 203 -10.48 5.23 11.41
CA ILE A 203 -10.87 4.87 12.78
C ILE A 203 -10.24 3.52 13.15
N PRO A 204 -9.11 3.51 13.90
CA PRO A 204 -8.23 4.65 14.19
C PRO A 204 -7.32 4.98 12.99
N THR A 205 -6.58 6.09 13.06
CA THR A 205 -5.51 6.39 12.12
C THR A 205 -4.22 5.63 12.48
N TYR A 206 -3.41 5.29 11.47
CA TYR A 206 -2.11 4.64 11.65
C TYR A 206 -1.06 5.31 10.73
N PRO A 207 -0.61 6.54 11.07
CA PRO A 207 0.36 7.22 10.26
C PRO A 207 1.67 6.45 10.22
N SER A 208 2.28 6.41 9.04
CA SER A 208 3.57 5.78 8.82
C SER A 208 4.37 6.55 7.80
N GLU A 209 5.69 6.44 7.87
CA GLU A 209 6.55 7.05 6.87
C GLU A 209 6.24 6.56 5.45
N ALA A 210 5.88 5.27 5.30
CA ALA A 210 5.46 4.71 4.03
C ALA A 210 4.20 5.37 3.47
N ALA A 211 3.17 5.59 4.31
CA ALA A 211 1.96 6.31 3.93
C ALA A 211 2.28 7.77 3.57
N TYR A 212 3.07 8.47 4.39
CA TYR A 212 3.46 9.86 4.13
C TYR A 212 4.19 10.02 2.78
N ARG A 213 5.15 9.12 2.50
CA ARG A 213 5.90 9.11 1.23
C ARG A 213 4.99 8.82 0.04
N LEU A 214 4.06 7.85 0.16
CA LEU A 214 3.08 7.56 -0.88
C LEU A 214 2.19 8.77 -1.15
N PHE A 215 1.62 9.39 -0.11
CA PHE A 215 0.73 10.54 -0.25
C PHE A 215 1.48 11.72 -0.86
N SER A 216 2.72 11.97 -0.41
CA SER A 216 3.63 12.99 -0.96
C SER A 216 4.00 12.77 -2.43
N GLY A 217 3.81 11.55 -2.92
CA GLY A 217 3.84 11.21 -4.35
C GLY A 217 2.79 12.00 -5.14
N PHE A 218 1.56 12.07 -4.64
CA PHE A 218 0.37 12.54 -5.36
C PHE A 218 -0.22 13.85 -4.81
N PHE A 219 0.13 14.22 -3.59
CA PHE A 219 -0.37 15.41 -2.90
C PHE A 219 0.77 16.09 -2.10
N VAL A 220 0.77 17.42 -2.02
CA VAL A 220 1.67 18.23 -1.21
C VAL A 220 1.09 18.32 0.21
N PRO A 221 1.81 17.83 1.25
CA PRO A 221 1.39 18.01 2.63
C PRO A 221 1.58 19.46 3.08
N GLN A 222 0.65 19.97 3.86
CA GLN A 222 0.69 21.30 4.45
C GLN A 222 0.32 21.23 5.93
N ALA A 223 1.14 21.85 6.77
CA ALA A 223 0.82 22.05 8.18
C ALA A 223 -0.12 23.26 8.32
N THR A 224 -1.24 23.09 9.02
CA THR A 224 -2.25 24.15 9.20
C THR A 224 -1.67 25.42 9.85
N ARG A 225 -0.61 25.31 10.65
CA ARG A 225 0.06 26.42 11.34
C ARG A 225 1.43 26.79 10.73
N GLY A 226 1.76 26.27 9.55
CA GLY A 226 3.12 26.34 8.99
C GLY A 226 4.10 25.39 9.69
N GLY A 227 5.31 25.25 9.14
CA GLY A 227 6.33 24.31 9.61
C GLY A 227 6.36 23.00 8.83
N ASP A 228 7.17 22.05 9.31
CA ASP A 228 7.31 20.72 8.71
C ASP A 228 6.07 19.85 9.01
N PRO A 229 5.31 19.39 7.99
CA PRO A 229 4.15 18.55 8.21
C PRO A 229 4.48 17.10 8.60
N PHE A 230 5.72 16.63 8.43
CA PHE A 230 6.07 15.23 8.69
C PHE A 230 5.91 14.83 10.18
N PRO A 231 6.46 15.57 11.17
CA PRO A 231 6.26 15.24 12.58
C PRO A 231 4.79 15.27 13.02
N ILE A 232 4.00 16.22 12.48
CA ILE A 232 2.56 16.32 12.76
C ILE A 232 1.83 15.09 12.20
N PHE A 233 2.16 14.69 10.96
CA PHE A 233 1.57 13.50 10.37
C PHE A 233 1.88 12.24 11.19
N MET A 234 3.11 12.09 11.69
CA MET A 234 3.53 10.91 12.45
C MET A 234 2.91 10.81 13.85
N ASP A 235 2.35 11.90 14.38
CA ASP A 235 1.62 11.87 15.66
C ASP A 235 0.16 11.46 15.42
N LEU A 236 -0.22 10.30 15.98
CA LEU A 236 -1.59 9.76 15.93
C LEU A 236 -2.66 10.80 16.30
N ARG A 237 -2.38 11.67 17.28
CA ARG A 237 -3.35 12.63 17.84
C ARG A 237 -3.64 13.80 16.92
N CYS A 238 -2.68 14.20 16.09
CA CYS A 238 -2.81 15.37 15.21
C CYS A 238 -2.51 15.09 13.72
N SER A 239 -2.34 13.81 13.34
CA SER A 239 -2.14 13.39 11.95
C SER A 239 -3.19 13.92 10.98
N HIS A 240 -4.43 14.09 11.45
CA HIS A 240 -5.57 14.64 10.72
C HIS A 240 -5.49 16.17 10.48
N GLU A 241 -4.59 16.88 11.17
CA GLU A 241 -4.36 18.32 11.00
C GLU A 241 -3.52 18.66 9.76
N VAL A 242 -2.84 17.66 9.17
CA VAL A 242 -2.11 17.82 7.91
C VAL A 242 -3.11 17.81 6.77
N THR A 243 -3.12 18.89 5.99
CA THR A 243 -3.90 18.98 4.75
C THR A 243 -3.04 18.58 3.56
N TRP A 244 -3.69 18.08 2.52
CA TRP A 244 -3.04 17.52 1.34
C TRP A 244 -3.65 18.15 0.09
N LEU A 245 -2.84 18.90 -0.65
CA LEU A 245 -3.23 19.53 -1.90
C LEU A 245 -2.67 18.76 -3.09
N PRO A 246 -3.32 18.77 -4.27
CA PRO A 246 -2.79 18.07 -5.43
C PRO A 246 -1.37 18.56 -5.81
N VAL A 247 -0.42 17.64 -6.03
CA VAL A 247 0.82 17.99 -6.76
C VAL A 247 0.46 18.34 -8.22
N SER A 248 1.25 19.21 -8.85
CA SER A 248 1.08 19.56 -10.26
C SER A 248 1.43 18.41 -11.21
N ASP A 249 2.44 17.60 -10.84
CA ASP A 249 2.95 16.49 -11.66
C ASP A 249 3.04 15.19 -10.86
N PRO A 250 1.94 14.40 -10.77
CA PRO A 250 1.95 13.13 -10.05
C PRO A 250 2.73 12.05 -10.84
N PRO A 251 3.16 10.95 -10.17
CA PRO A 251 3.76 9.81 -10.84
C PRO A 251 2.86 9.27 -11.95
N ARG A 252 3.45 8.99 -13.11
CA ARG A 252 2.79 8.37 -14.26
C ARG A 252 3.50 7.10 -14.65
N ARG A 253 2.73 6.11 -15.09
CA ARG A 253 3.24 4.82 -15.53
C ARG A 253 3.15 4.68 -17.05
N HIS A 254 4.18 4.05 -17.60
CA HIS A 254 4.30 3.70 -19.01
C HIS A 254 4.66 2.21 -19.09
N PHE A 255 3.87 1.45 -19.82
CA PHE A 255 4.13 0.04 -20.04
C PHE A 255 4.91 -0.14 -21.34
N ASP A 256 5.91 -1.02 -21.28
CA ASP A 256 6.69 -1.45 -22.43
C ASP A 256 6.59 -2.98 -22.53
N PRO A 257 5.64 -3.47 -23.35
CA PRO A 257 5.49 -4.91 -23.56
C PRO A 257 6.69 -5.55 -24.25
N ALA A 258 7.46 -4.80 -25.06
CA ALA A 258 8.58 -5.35 -25.80
C ALA A 258 9.72 -5.78 -24.87
N HIS A 259 9.93 -5.02 -23.79
CA HIS A 259 10.92 -5.32 -22.76
C HIS A 259 10.30 -5.83 -21.44
N HIS A 260 9.01 -6.17 -21.45
CA HIS A 260 8.26 -6.67 -20.28
C HIS A 260 8.40 -5.80 -19.02
N LEU A 261 8.40 -4.47 -19.17
CA LEU A 261 8.63 -3.56 -18.05
C LEU A 261 7.57 -2.48 -17.93
N CYS A 262 7.54 -1.84 -16.76
CA CYS A 262 6.79 -0.63 -16.49
C CYS A 262 7.73 0.42 -15.91
N VAL A 263 7.77 1.59 -16.53
CA VAL A 263 8.54 2.77 -16.08
C VAL A 263 7.58 3.72 -15.36
N THR A 264 7.96 4.17 -14.16
CA THR A 264 7.23 5.23 -13.44
C THR A 264 8.03 6.53 -13.47
N ILE A 265 7.42 7.62 -13.92
CA ILE A 265 8.06 8.92 -14.13
C ILE A 265 7.33 10.00 -13.32
N LYS A 266 8.08 10.88 -12.68
CA LYS A 266 7.58 12.07 -11.97
C LYS A 266 8.53 13.23 -12.23
N GLY A 267 8.03 14.39 -12.64
CA GLY A 267 8.83 15.56 -12.96
C GLY A 267 9.79 15.36 -14.12
N GLY A 268 9.48 14.47 -15.07
CA GLY A 268 10.40 14.05 -16.13
C GLY A 268 11.57 13.18 -15.64
N ILE A 269 11.54 12.72 -14.39
CA ILE A 269 12.58 11.88 -13.78
C ILE A 269 12.00 10.47 -13.56
N VAL A 270 12.71 9.44 -14.04
CA VAL A 270 12.39 8.03 -13.73
C VAL A 270 12.50 7.82 -12.23
N GLN A 271 11.42 7.36 -11.60
CA GLN A 271 11.36 7.05 -10.17
C GLN A 271 11.65 5.57 -9.90
N LYS A 272 11.10 4.69 -10.74
CA LYS A 272 11.31 3.24 -10.67
C LYS A 272 11.05 2.57 -12.02
N VAL A 273 11.66 1.40 -12.18
CA VAL A 273 11.41 0.46 -13.28
C VAL A 273 11.09 -0.91 -12.68
N THR A 274 9.95 -1.48 -13.06
CA THR A 274 9.56 -2.83 -12.69
C THR A 274 9.66 -3.73 -13.91
N VAL A 275 10.39 -4.84 -13.80
CA VAL A 275 10.50 -5.86 -14.84
C VAL A 275 9.58 -7.01 -14.44
N ALA A 276 8.57 -7.31 -15.25
CA ALA A 276 7.45 -8.17 -14.86
C ALA A 276 7.84 -9.66 -14.72
N ASP A 277 8.85 -10.10 -15.46
CA ASP A 277 9.38 -11.46 -15.49
C ASP A 277 10.66 -11.64 -14.64
N ASP A 278 11.03 -10.65 -13.83
CA ASP A 278 12.17 -10.73 -12.92
C ASP A 278 11.85 -11.60 -11.68
N PRO A 279 12.55 -12.74 -11.49
CA PRO A 279 12.32 -13.63 -10.34
C PRO A 279 12.70 -13.00 -8.99
N THR A 280 13.39 -11.86 -8.99
CA THR A 280 13.68 -11.12 -7.75
C THR A 280 12.42 -10.51 -7.14
N GLY A 281 11.42 -10.12 -7.95
CA GLY A 281 10.17 -9.52 -7.48
C GLY A 281 10.33 -8.12 -6.85
N VAL A 282 11.44 -7.43 -7.10
CA VAL A 282 11.75 -6.11 -6.53
C VAL A 282 12.08 -5.12 -7.65
N PRO A 283 11.44 -3.94 -7.70
CA PRO A 283 11.71 -2.95 -8.74
C PRO A 283 13.10 -2.33 -8.59
N PHE A 284 13.63 -1.82 -9.70
CA PHE A 284 14.79 -0.94 -9.69
C PHE A 284 14.34 0.48 -9.35
N VAL A 285 15.01 1.15 -8.41
CA VAL A 285 14.64 2.51 -7.99
C VAL A 285 15.68 3.52 -8.42
N ASN A 286 15.23 4.72 -8.79
CA ASN A 286 16.15 5.83 -8.93
C ASN A 286 16.52 6.33 -7.54
N VAL A 287 17.80 6.24 -7.22
CA VAL A 287 18.33 6.62 -5.93
C VAL A 287 18.43 8.14 -5.75
N GLY A 288 18.55 8.91 -6.83
CA GLY A 288 18.66 10.38 -6.77
C GLY A 288 19.64 10.86 -5.70
N ARG A 289 19.13 11.57 -4.68
CA ARG A 289 19.91 11.99 -3.49
C ARG A 289 19.98 10.97 -2.36
N ASN A 290 19.12 9.96 -2.37
CA ASN A 290 19.08 8.91 -1.37
C ASN A 290 20.17 7.88 -1.69
N GLU A 291 21.13 7.66 -0.80
CA GLU A 291 22.24 6.71 -1.06
C GLU A 291 21.83 5.22 -0.92
N PHE A 292 20.53 4.94 -0.73
CA PHE A 292 20.02 3.61 -0.44
C PHE A 292 19.11 3.09 -1.57
N ALA A 293 19.55 2.02 -2.22
CA ALA A 293 18.74 1.21 -3.12
C ALA A 293 18.29 -0.08 -2.41
N PRO A 294 16.98 -0.35 -2.27
CA PRO A 294 16.51 -1.62 -1.74
C PRO A 294 17.11 -2.79 -2.53
N CYS A 295 17.65 -3.77 -1.80
CA CYS A 295 18.30 -4.96 -2.37
C CYS A 295 19.40 -4.65 -3.39
N GLU A 296 20.03 -3.47 -3.31
CA GLU A 296 21.01 -2.95 -4.29
C GLU A 296 20.49 -2.85 -5.73
N ARG A 297 19.17 -2.65 -5.90
CA ARG A 297 18.55 -2.53 -7.22
C ARG A 297 18.32 -1.07 -7.58
N SER A 298 19.10 -0.55 -8.53
CA SER A 298 18.99 0.84 -8.96
C SER A 298 18.79 0.99 -10.46
N VAL A 299 18.17 2.10 -10.86
CA VAL A 299 18.08 2.53 -12.26
C VAL A 299 18.74 3.89 -12.43
N GLU A 300 19.52 4.02 -13.50
CA GLU A 300 20.08 5.29 -13.98
C GLU A 300 19.61 5.56 -15.41
N VAL A 301 19.54 6.83 -15.82
CA VAL A 301 19.18 7.20 -17.19
C VAL A 301 20.36 7.90 -17.86
N ARG A 302 20.86 7.34 -18.96
CA ARG A 302 21.99 7.88 -19.75
C ARG A 302 21.79 7.59 -21.24
N GLY A 303 20.87 8.29 -21.91
CA GLY A 303 20.44 7.93 -23.26
C GLY A 303 19.65 6.60 -23.35
N ALA A 304 19.84 5.71 -22.37
CA ALA A 304 19.13 4.47 -22.13
C ALA A 304 18.87 4.31 -20.62
N LEU A 305 17.95 3.42 -20.24
CA LEU A 305 17.79 2.95 -18.87
C LEU A 305 18.88 1.94 -18.54
N LEU A 306 19.66 2.21 -17.51
CA LEU A 306 20.69 1.31 -16.99
C LEU A 306 20.20 0.69 -15.68
N LEU A 307 19.73 -0.55 -15.74
CA LEU A 307 19.28 -1.32 -14.60
C LEU A 307 20.47 -2.04 -13.96
N LYS A 308 20.69 -1.81 -12.67
CA LYS A 308 21.80 -2.41 -11.89
C LYS A 308 21.26 -3.30 -10.78
N ASP A 309 21.74 -4.53 -10.72
CA ASP A 309 21.49 -5.51 -9.66
C ASP A 309 22.83 -6.09 -9.24
N CYS A 310 23.39 -5.55 -8.15
CA CYS A 310 24.78 -5.79 -7.76
C CYS A 310 25.74 -5.51 -8.94
N GLU A 311 26.47 -6.51 -9.42
CA GLU A 311 27.40 -6.39 -10.55
C GLU A 311 26.71 -6.49 -11.93
N LYS A 312 25.49 -7.03 -11.99
CA LYS A 312 24.76 -7.20 -13.24
C LYS A 312 24.22 -5.86 -13.72
N ARG A 313 24.44 -5.56 -15.01
CA ARG A 313 23.93 -4.36 -15.68
C ARG A 313 23.14 -4.76 -16.91
N THR A 314 21.97 -4.15 -17.08
CA THR A 314 21.12 -4.32 -18.25
C THR A 314 20.79 -2.94 -18.79
N GLU A 315 20.99 -2.75 -20.10
CA GLU A 315 20.67 -1.50 -20.79
C GLU A 315 19.40 -1.68 -21.60
N ILE A 316 18.46 -0.74 -21.47
CA ILE A 316 17.18 -0.76 -22.16
C ILE A 316 16.95 0.59 -22.83
N PRO A 317 16.57 0.63 -24.13
CA PRO A 317 16.27 1.88 -24.81
C PRO A 317 15.21 2.70 -24.08
N VAL A 318 15.37 4.03 -24.10
CA VAL A 318 14.35 4.96 -23.63
C VAL A 318 13.40 5.28 -24.76
N ASP A 319 12.09 5.13 -24.54
CA ASP A 319 11.09 5.62 -25.47
C ASP A 319 10.91 7.14 -25.33
N PRO A 320 11.01 7.93 -26.42
CA PRO A 320 10.78 9.37 -26.38
C PRO A 320 9.40 9.78 -25.86
N SER A 321 8.37 8.94 -26.03
CA SER A 321 7.00 9.19 -25.57
C SER A 321 6.87 9.21 -24.04
N TRP A 322 7.85 8.68 -23.31
CA TRP A 322 7.86 8.67 -21.86
C TRP A 322 8.09 10.06 -21.24
N GLY A 323 8.56 11.04 -22.02
CA GLY A 323 8.71 12.43 -21.56
C GLY A 323 9.80 12.60 -20.50
N ILE A 324 10.86 11.79 -20.57
CA ILE A 324 12.03 11.92 -19.68
C ILE A 324 12.81 13.18 -20.05
N SER A 325 13.11 14.02 -19.05
CA SER A 325 13.83 15.28 -19.24
C SER A 325 15.35 15.07 -19.20
N SER A 326 16.11 15.87 -19.95
CA SER A 326 17.59 15.86 -19.95
C SER A 326 18.21 16.32 -18.62
N SER A 327 17.44 16.97 -17.75
CA SER A 327 17.80 17.19 -16.34
C SER A 327 17.69 15.93 -15.50
N GLY A 328 16.70 15.07 -15.78
CA GLY A 328 16.52 13.78 -15.12
C GLY A 328 17.65 12.79 -15.41
N GLU A 329 18.33 12.92 -16.56
CA GLU A 329 19.56 12.19 -16.87
C GLU A 329 20.76 12.64 -16.01
N ARG A 330 20.79 13.92 -15.59
CA ARG A 330 21.89 14.51 -14.82
C ARG A 330 21.80 14.27 -13.32
N ASP A 331 20.60 14.10 -12.78
CA ASP A 331 20.40 13.79 -11.35
C ASP A 331 20.78 12.34 -10.99
N SER A 332 20.95 11.45 -11.97
CA SER A 332 21.51 10.10 -11.80
C SER A 332 23.05 10.10 -11.74
N SER A 333 23.62 10.61 -10.65
CA SER A 333 25.08 10.58 -10.44
C SER A 333 25.55 9.19 -9.92
N PRO A 334 26.55 8.56 -10.56
CA PRO A 334 26.98 7.19 -10.24
C PRO A 334 27.74 7.06 -8.92
N ASP A 335 28.40 8.12 -8.46
CA ASP A 335 29.34 8.08 -7.33
C ASP A 335 28.67 8.14 -5.94
N ARG A 336 27.33 8.13 -5.89
CA ARG A 336 26.57 8.24 -4.63
C ARG A 336 25.96 6.92 -4.16
N LEU A 337 26.05 5.86 -4.96
CA LEU A 337 25.52 4.56 -4.56
C LEU A 337 26.47 3.92 -3.54
N ARG A 338 25.96 3.67 -2.34
CA ARG A 338 26.64 2.77 -1.40
C ARG A 338 26.71 1.39 -2.05
N THR A 339 27.92 0.87 -2.14
CA THR A 339 28.16 -0.53 -2.48
C THR A 339 28.22 -1.31 -1.18
N TYR A 340 27.52 -2.43 -1.14
CA TYR A 340 27.52 -3.31 0.02
C TYR A 340 28.32 -4.58 -0.27
N PRO A 341 29.06 -5.09 0.73
CA PRO A 341 29.92 -6.27 0.54
C PRO A 341 29.13 -7.57 0.42
N LEU A 342 27.85 -7.57 0.77
CA LEU A 342 26.98 -8.74 0.79
C LEU A 342 25.63 -8.36 0.18
N SER A 343 25.16 -9.16 -0.77
CA SER A 343 23.79 -9.10 -1.31
C SER A 343 22.83 -9.86 -0.40
N TRP A 344 21.51 -9.60 -0.52
CA TRP A 344 20.47 -10.39 0.18
C TRP A 344 20.57 -11.89 -0.13
N ARG A 345 21.10 -12.23 -1.31
CA ARG A 345 21.37 -13.60 -1.76
C ARG A 345 22.34 -14.35 -0.83
N ALA A 346 23.23 -13.63 -0.14
CA ALA A 346 24.19 -14.22 0.80
C ALA A 346 23.54 -14.69 2.12
N LEU A 347 22.27 -14.40 2.36
CA LEU A 347 21.52 -14.92 3.50
C LEU A 347 21.12 -16.39 3.32
N PHE A 348 21.33 -16.97 2.13
CA PHE A 348 21.12 -18.39 1.87
C PHE A 348 22.45 -19.14 1.95
N GLY A 349 22.54 -20.14 2.83
CA GLY A 349 23.73 -20.99 2.95
C GLY A 349 23.98 -21.96 1.79
N GLY A 350 23.17 -21.92 0.73
CA GLY A 350 23.20 -22.84 -0.39
C GLY A 350 22.65 -22.21 -1.69
N PRO A 351 22.23 -23.03 -2.67
CA PRO A 351 21.60 -22.52 -3.88
C PRO A 351 20.39 -21.65 -3.57
N LEU A 352 20.20 -20.58 -4.34
CA LEU A 352 19.03 -19.73 -4.18
C LEU A 352 17.74 -20.51 -4.45
N PRO A 353 16.66 -20.21 -3.71
CA PRO A 353 15.36 -20.83 -3.95
C PRO A 353 14.91 -20.58 -5.39
N GLN A 354 14.32 -21.60 -6.02
CA GLN A 354 13.73 -21.46 -7.34
C GLN A 354 12.35 -20.81 -7.21
N VAL A 355 12.27 -19.52 -7.53
CA VAL A 355 11.06 -18.71 -7.43
C VAL A 355 10.79 -18.06 -8.78
N THR A 356 9.59 -18.22 -9.33
CA THR A 356 9.19 -17.51 -10.55
C THR A 356 8.83 -16.05 -10.23
N ALA A 357 8.89 -15.14 -11.20
CA ALA A 357 8.51 -13.74 -10.98
C ALA A 357 7.12 -13.57 -10.38
N SER A 358 6.12 -14.31 -10.90
CA SER A 358 4.76 -14.31 -10.35
C SER A 358 4.72 -14.72 -8.87
N GLN A 359 5.48 -15.73 -8.45
CA GLN A 359 5.57 -16.15 -7.06
C GLN A 359 6.26 -15.08 -6.20
N ALA A 360 7.36 -14.50 -6.68
CA ALA A 360 8.09 -13.46 -5.95
C ALA A 360 7.22 -12.21 -5.71
N PHE A 361 6.54 -11.71 -6.75
CA PHE A 361 5.61 -10.58 -6.60
C PHE A 361 4.37 -10.93 -5.77
N SER A 362 3.91 -12.18 -5.81
CA SER A 362 2.70 -12.63 -5.10
C SER A 362 2.97 -13.21 -3.71
N ALA A 363 4.19 -13.12 -3.18
CA ALA A 363 4.56 -13.57 -1.84
C ALA A 363 3.97 -12.65 -0.75
N VAL A 364 2.64 -12.52 -0.70
CA VAL A 364 1.88 -11.73 0.26
C VAL A 364 0.88 -12.63 0.98
N LEU A 365 0.47 -12.20 2.16
CA LEU A 365 -0.54 -12.92 2.94
C LEU A 365 -1.93 -12.53 2.44
N LEU A 366 -2.73 -13.52 2.09
CA LEU A 366 -4.12 -13.34 1.67
C LEU A 366 -5.00 -14.01 2.72
N TYR A 367 -6.19 -13.44 2.93
CA TYR A 367 -7.10 -13.90 3.96
C TYR A 367 -8.44 -14.30 3.34
N PRO A 368 -9.17 -15.25 3.95
CA PRO A 368 -10.58 -15.44 3.63
C PRO A 368 -11.36 -14.16 3.95
N ASP A 369 -12.36 -13.84 3.12
CA ASP A 369 -13.36 -12.80 3.39
C ASP A 369 -14.66 -13.37 3.98
N ASP A 370 -14.65 -14.65 4.34
CA ASP A 370 -15.76 -15.37 4.95
C ASP A 370 -15.34 -16.02 6.28
N GLY A 371 -16.18 -16.90 6.82
CA GLY A 371 -15.92 -17.62 8.07
C GLY A 371 -14.92 -18.77 7.97
N THR A 372 -14.23 -18.93 6.84
CA THR A 372 -13.21 -19.98 6.66
C THR A 372 -12.01 -19.70 7.56
N GLU A 373 -11.38 -20.78 8.03
CA GLU A 373 -10.17 -20.69 8.84
C GLU A 373 -9.01 -20.06 8.04
N ILE A 374 -8.21 -19.23 8.73
CA ILE A 374 -7.02 -18.60 8.15
C ILE A 374 -5.96 -19.68 7.94
N GLU A 375 -5.41 -19.78 6.73
CA GLU A 375 -4.33 -20.71 6.40
C GLU A 375 -3.07 -20.49 7.26
N GLU A 376 -2.21 -21.52 7.31
CA GLU A 376 -0.97 -21.52 8.10
C GLU A 376 -0.11 -20.26 7.91
N ALA A 377 0.32 -19.95 6.68
CA ALA A 377 1.23 -18.82 6.43
C ALA A 377 0.62 -17.44 6.79
N PRO A 378 -0.64 -17.10 6.39
CA PRO A 378 -1.31 -15.88 6.86
C PRO A 378 -1.53 -15.81 8.37
N SER A 379 -1.56 -16.95 9.08
CA SER A 379 -1.70 -16.95 10.55
C SER A 379 -0.41 -16.56 11.29
N GLN A 380 0.75 -16.77 10.67
CA GLN A 380 2.07 -16.62 11.32
C GLN A 380 2.36 -15.24 11.92
N PRO A 381 2.02 -14.09 11.29
CA PRO A 381 2.22 -12.78 11.94
C PRO A 381 1.44 -12.64 13.25
N PHE A 382 0.20 -13.14 13.32
CA PHE A 382 -0.58 -13.09 14.56
C PHE A 382 0.05 -13.95 15.66
N VAL A 383 0.60 -15.11 15.28
CA VAL A 383 1.37 -15.94 16.20
C VAL A 383 2.64 -15.21 16.67
N ALA A 384 3.33 -14.49 15.77
CA ALA A 384 4.53 -13.73 16.10
C ALA A 384 4.23 -12.62 17.11
N ASP A 385 3.17 -11.85 16.85
CA ASP A 385 2.72 -10.75 17.72
C ASP A 385 2.31 -11.30 19.09
N HIS A 386 1.53 -12.39 19.13
CA HIS A 386 1.17 -13.04 20.38
C HIS A 386 2.39 -13.52 21.19
N LEU A 387 3.38 -14.12 20.53
CA LEU A 387 4.62 -14.54 21.18
C LEU A 387 5.40 -13.35 21.72
N GLN A 388 5.43 -12.23 20.99
CA GLN A 388 6.06 -11.00 21.46
C GLN A 388 5.37 -10.47 22.73
N ASP A 389 4.03 -10.40 22.73
CA ASP A 389 3.25 -9.97 23.90
C ASP A 389 3.53 -10.86 25.13
N VAL A 390 3.59 -12.17 24.93
CA VAL A 390 3.91 -13.13 26.00
C VAL A 390 5.32 -12.89 26.56
N VAL A 391 6.30 -12.61 25.70
CA VAL A 391 7.68 -12.32 26.10
C VAL A 391 7.76 -11.00 26.88
N GLU A 392 7.08 -9.96 26.42
CA GLU A 392 7.04 -8.65 27.09
C GLU A 392 6.39 -8.73 28.48
N GLN A 393 5.36 -9.56 28.64
CA GLN A 393 4.68 -9.79 29.91
C GLN A 393 5.48 -10.66 30.90
N GLN A 394 6.53 -11.35 30.44
CA GLN A 394 7.33 -12.27 31.24
C GLN A 394 8.83 -11.88 31.26
N PRO A 395 9.27 -11.05 32.21
CA PRO A 395 10.66 -10.56 32.27
C PRO A 395 11.72 -11.67 32.33
N GLY A 396 11.41 -12.80 32.98
CA GLY A 396 12.29 -13.97 33.04
C GLY A 396 12.50 -14.63 31.67
N LEU A 397 11.44 -14.76 30.87
CA LEU A 397 11.49 -15.27 29.50
C LEU A 397 12.25 -14.29 28.59
N ALA A 398 11.94 -13.00 28.67
CA ALA A 398 12.65 -11.95 27.94
C ALA A 398 14.17 -11.97 28.23
N SER A 399 14.56 -12.11 29.50
CA SER A 399 15.97 -12.20 29.91
C SER A 399 16.65 -13.48 29.43
N HIS A 400 15.91 -14.59 29.34
CA HIS A 400 16.41 -15.84 28.78
C HIS A 400 16.64 -15.71 27.27
N LEU A 401 15.65 -15.22 26.53
CA LEU A 401 15.73 -14.99 25.09
C LEU A 401 16.80 -13.96 24.72
N ALA A 402 17.01 -12.92 25.54
CA ALA A 402 18.06 -11.93 25.33
C ALA A 402 19.48 -12.54 25.36
N ARG A 403 19.67 -13.64 26.11
CA ARG A 403 20.95 -14.34 26.25
C ARG A 403 21.15 -15.47 25.24
N ALA A 404 20.12 -15.82 24.47
CA ALA A 404 20.23 -16.86 23.45
C ALA A 404 21.20 -16.43 22.35
N GLY A 405 22.33 -17.12 22.23
CA GLY A 405 23.33 -16.87 21.18
C GLY A 405 23.01 -17.56 19.85
N ARG A 406 22.15 -18.58 19.88
CA ARG A 406 21.73 -19.39 18.73
C ARG A 406 20.22 -19.51 18.71
N VAL A 407 19.61 -19.32 17.53
CA VAL A 407 18.17 -19.35 17.34
C VAL A 407 17.86 -20.17 16.08
N MET A 408 16.95 -21.13 16.22
CA MET A 408 16.39 -21.86 15.07
C MET A 408 14.99 -21.35 14.81
N ILE A 409 14.71 -20.93 13.58
CA ILE A 409 13.38 -20.56 13.11
C ILE A 409 12.95 -21.63 12.11
N HIS A 410 11.83 -22.30 12.37
CA HIS A 410 11.34 -23.38 11.52
C HIS A 410 9.85 -23.17 11.25
N ASN A 411 9.44 -23.32 9.98
CA ASN A 411 8.05 -23.19 9.54
C ASN A 411 7.43 -21.82 9.89
N PHE A 412 8.20 -20.75 9.74
CA PHE A 412 7.76 -19.38 10.03
C PHE A 412 8.04 -18.41 8.88
N ASP A 413 7.96 -18.95 7.67
CA ASP A 413 8.41 -18.35 6.41
C ASP A 413 7.79 -16.96 6.16
N ALA A 414 6.57 -16.69 6.65
CA ALA A 414 5.89 -15.41 6.47
C ALA A 414 6.23 -14.36 7.53
N ALA A 415 6.86 -14.74 8.64
CA ALA A 415 7.13 -13.85 9.78
C ALA A 415 8.57 -13.96 10.33
N VAL A 416 9.50 -14.55 9.56
CA VAL A 416 10.92 -14.70 9.92
C VAL A 416 11.53 -13.39 10.46
N THR A 417 11.30 -12.27 9.77
CA THR A 417 11.90 -10.98 10.15
C THR A 417 11.41 -10.45 11.50
N THR A 418 10.19 -10.81 11.93
CA THR A 418 9.66 -10.46 13.26
C THR A 418 10.45 -11.17 14.36
N CYS A 419 10.93 -12.38 14.10
CA CYS A 419 11.73 -13.18 15.03
C CYS A 419 13.20 -12.77 15.13
N ILE A 420 13.67 -11.84 14.29
CA ILE A 420 15.07 -11.39 14.24
C ILE A 420 15.17 -9.94 14.74
N PRO A 421 15.39 -9.73 16.05
CA PRO A 421 15.62 -8.39 16.59
C PRO A 421 16.98 -7.83 16.15
N LEU A 422 17.05 -6.50 16.02
CA LEU A 422 18.29 -5.77 15.70
C LEU A 422 19.05 -5.28 16.94
N ASN A 423 18.83 -5.92 18.10
CA ASN A 423 19.41 -5.49 19.38
C ASN A 423 20.79 -6.08 19.65
N SER A 424 21.04 -7.32 19.26
CA SER A 424 22.31 -8.01 19.43
C SER A 424 22.57 -9.00 18.30
N PRO A 425 23.85 -9.24 17.94
CA PRO A 425 24.19 -10.26 16.96
C PRO A 425 23.98 -11.66 17.54
N ARG A 426 23.27 -12.52 16.79
CA ARG A 426 23.03 -13.94 17.13
C ARG A 426 23.23 -14.81 15.91
N GLU A 427 23.46 -16.09 16.11
CA GLU A 427 23.49 -17.09 15.04
C GLU A 427 22.05 -17.58 14.80
N TYR A 428 21.54 -17.40 13.59
CA TYR A 428 20.21 -17.84 13.17
C TYR A 428 20.32 -18.94 12.13
N THR A 429 19.54 -20.00 12.32
CA THR A 429 19.32 -21.05 11.31
C THR A 429 17.84 -21.04 10.94
N ILE A 430 17.53 -20.82 9.67
CA ILE A 430 16.15 -20.71 9.18
C ILE A 430 15.83 -21.88 8.26
N LEU A 431 14.86 -22.70 8.67
CA LEU A 431 14.34 -23.80 7.87
C LEU A 431 13.01 -23.38 7.26
N TYR A 432 12.99 -23.23 5.93
CA TYR A 432 11.82 -22.76 5.18
C TYR A 432 11.20 -23.84 4.30
N HIS A 433 9.89 -23.75 4.10
CA HIS A 433 9.11 -24.62 3.19
C HIS A 433 8.52 -23.85 2.01
N ARG A 434 8.38 -22.53 2.15
CA ARG A 434 7.84 -21.61 1.14
C ARG A 434 8.96 -20.73 0.56
N PRO A 435 9.56 -21.11 -0.58
CA PRO A 435 10.72 -20.42 -1.15
C PRO A 435 10.46 -18.96 -1.52
N ASP A 436 9.25 -18.65 -1.97
CA ASP A 436 8.76 -17.31 -2.30
C ASP A 436 8.76 -16.38 -1.07
N PHE A 437 8.27 -16.88 0.06
CA PHE A 437 8.28 -16.15 1.33
C PHE A 437 9.69 -16.02 1.91
N ALA A 438 10.49 -17.09 1.86
CA ALA A 438 11.88 -17.06 2.32
C ALA A 438 12.70 -16.01 1.56
N GLN A 439 12.55 -15.93 0.23
CA GLN A 439 13.17 -14.89 -0.59
C GLN A 439 12.74 -13.49 -0.15
N LYS A 440 11.44 -13.25 0.02
CA LYS A 440 10.92 -11.95 0.46
C LYS A 440 11.43 -11.56 1.85
N GLN A 441 11.44 -12.50 2.80
CA GLN A 441 11.98 -12.24 4.15
C GLN A 441 13.47 -11.94 4.12
N ALA A 442 14.27 -12.66 3.30
CA ALA A 442 15.69 -12.38 3.14
C ALA A 442 15.94 -10.97 2.59
N GLN A 443 15.15 -10.54 1.60
CA GLN A 443 15.20 -9.19 1.04
C GLN A 443 14.86 -8.11 2.09
N ILE A 444 13.78 -8.31 2.86
CA ILE A 444 13.38 -7.40 3.95
C ILE A 444 14.46 -7.34 5.03
N LEU A 445 14.99 -8.49 5.45
CA LEU A 445 16.03 -8.58 6.47
C LEU A 445 17.31 -7.88 6.04
N TRP A 446 17.73 -8.10 4.79
CA TRP A 446 18.90 -7.43 4.23
C TRP A 446 18.73 -5.91 4.21
N ASN A 447 17.56 -5.42 3.76
CA ASN A 447 17.27 -3.98 3.77
C ASN A 447 17.35 -3.40 5.18
N ARG A 448 16.80 -4.10 6.19
CA ARG A 448 16.88 -3.72 7.60
C ARG A 448 18.33 -3.66 8.10
N PHE A 449 19.16 -4.65 7.79
CA PHE A 449 20.57 -4.65 8.15
C PHE A 449 21.35 -3.53 7.46
N ALA A 450 21.10 -3.29 6.17
CA ALA A 450 21.75 -2.24 5.40
C ALA A 450 21.42 -0.84 5.95
N GLN A 451 20.14 -0.56 6.24
CA GLN A 451 19.69 0.71 6.81
C GLN A 451 20.22 0.95 8.22
N ALA A 452 20.37 -0.12 9.02
CA ALA A 452 20.93 -0.04 10.36
C ALA A 452 22.47 0.02 10.40
N ASN A 453 23.16 -0.07 9.24
CA ASN A 453 24.61 -0.27 9.16
C ASN A 453 25.07 -1.48 10.00
N ARG A 454 24.43 -2.64 9.80
CA ARG A 454 24.65 -3.93 10.50
C ARG A 454 24.74 -5.12 9.53
N LEU A 455 25.19 -4.90 8.29
CA LEU A 455 25.27 -5.97 7.28
C LEU A 455 26.24 -7.09 7.63
N ASP A 456 27.20 -6.86 8.52
CA ASP A 456 28.04 -7.91 9.07
C ASP A 456 27.23 -8.99 9.81
N TRP A 457 26.04 -8.66 10.32
CA TRP A 457 25.14 -9.62 10.99
C TRP A 457 24.49 -10.60 10.01
N ALA A 458 24.40 -10.25 8.73
CA ALA A 458 23.90 -11.16 7.69
C ALA A 458 24.72 -12.44 7.61
N LYS A 459 26.02 -12.40 7.93
CA LYS A 459 26.92 -13.58 7.97
C LYS A 459 26.56 -14.58 9.05
N ARG A 460 25.71 -14.20 10.01
CA ARG A 460 25.27 -15.03 11.13
C ARG A 460 23.87 -15.59 10.90
N VAL A 461 23.29 -15.38 9.71
CA VAL A 461 22.00 -15.93 9.30
C VAL A 461 22.28 -16.96 8.22
N THR A 462 21.68 -18.14 8.33
CA THR A 462 21.87 -19.24 7.37
C THR A 462 20.57 -19.95 7.07
#